data_AF-A0A3D2V734-F1
#
_entry.id   AF-A0A3D2V734-F1
#
_cell.length_a   1.000
_cell.length_b   1.000
_cell.length_c   1.000
_cell.angle_alpha   90.00
_cell.angle_beta   90.00
_cell.angle_gamma   90.00
#
_symmetry.space_group_name_H-M   'P 1'
#
loop_
_entity.id
_entity.type
_entity.pdbx_description
1 polymer ?
#
loop_
_entity_poly.entity_id
_entity_poly.type
_entity_poly.pdbx_seq_one_letter_code
_entity_poly.pdbx_strand_id
1 'polypeptide(L)'
;APSDGTITGKFQRNSGGFGFVRPLGTPSDVGTEHDLFVPREQTLGAATGDIVRVRRMRSRRHGGRGESDRAEVIEIKERKTSRFVGTYGETKRRGFVRVDGRQFEDPVSVGDPGAKGARTGDKVVIEMVRFPDTHDAGEAVLVDVLGARGEPGVDTLSIIHEFGLIEEFPESAMQEARRQAELFDPEKVPEGRRDLTADTVVTIDPVDARDFDDAISLELLASGNWSLSVHIADVSHFVEEGSPLDDEAYRRATSVYLPDRVIPMLPEIISNNLASLQPDKRRYARTAIMEVSPDGTVLHTEVTRSVIKSDRRFAYEEIDDFLQNRSAWREKLTEDVYLLLDHMYTLAMILRRRRIEEGALEMGLPEIKIDLDRQGRVSGAHRVINTESHQIIEEFMLLA
;
A
#
# COMPACT_ATOMS: atom_id res chain seq x y z
N ALA A 1 4.59 28.08 33.47
CA ALA A 1 3.26 28.64 33.15
C ALA A 1 2.20 27.68 33.68
N PRO A 2 1.06 28.13 34.22
CA PRO A 2 0.00 27.21 34.64
C PRO A 2 -0.45 26.43 33.40
N SER A 3 -0.52 25.11 33.49
CA SER A 3 -1.08 24.29 32.42
C SER A 3 -2.53 24.73 32.20
N ASP A 4 -2.84 25.23 31.00
CA ASP A 4 -4.13 25.86 30.62
C ASP A 4 -5.34 24.90 30.70
N GLY A 5 -5.19 23.71 31.30
CA GLY A 5 -6.24 22.69 31.40
C GLY A 5 -6.71 22.16 30.04
N THR A 6 -5.95 22.46 28.97
CA THR A 6 -6.27 22.06 27.59
C THR A 6 -5.51 20.80 27.20
N ILE A 7 -6.13 19.97 26.37
CA ILE A 7 -5.58 18.73 25.83
C ILE A 7 -5.50 18.88 24.32
N THR A 8 -4.41 18.42 23.70
CA THR A 8 -4.32 18.33 22.24
C THR A 8 -4.54 16.87 21.83
N GLY A 9 -5.34 16.63 20.81
CA GLY A 9 -5.69 15.29 20.36
C GLY A 9 -6.22 15.25 18.93
N LYS A 10 -6.38 14.05 18.41
CA LYS A 10 -6.95 13.80 17.09
C LYS A 10 -8.48 13.71 17.21
N PHE A 11 -9.18 14.51 16.43
CA PHE A 11 -10.64 14.53 16.39
C PHE A 11 -11.18 13.43 15.48
N GLN A 12 -12.25 12.76 15.89
CA GLN A 12 -13.00 11.81 15.09
C GLN A 12 -14.47 12.22 15.09
N ARG A 13 -14.99 12.62 13.93
CA ARG A 13 -16.37 13.07 13.76
C ARG A 13 -17.29 11.86 13.60
N ASN A 14 -18.48 11.96 14.15
CA ASN A 14 -19.57 11.00 13.94
C ASN A 14 -20.65 11.62 13.04
N SER A 15 -21.46 10.80 12.38
CA SER A 15 -22.52 11.25 11.47
C SER A 15 -23.61 12.09 12.15
N GLY A 16 -23.74 12.00 13.48
CA GLY A 16 -24.61 12.87 14.27
C GLY A 16 -24.05 14.27 14.56
N GLY A 17 -22.90 14.63 13.98
CA GLY A 17 -22.26 15.94 14.12
C GLY A 17 -21.44 16.15 15.40
N PHE A 18 -21.59 15.28 16.41
CA PHE A 18 -20.68 15.19 17.55
C PHE A 18 -19.39 14.44 17.17
N GLY A 19 -18.40 14.41 18.06
CA GLY A 19 -17.18 13.64 17.83
C GLY A 19 -16.47 13.22 19.12
N PHE A 20 -15.30 12.61 18.95
CA PHE A 20 -14.42 12.19 20.02
C PHE A 20 -13.02 12.73 19.77
N VAL A 21 -12.29 13.05 20.83
CA VAL A 21 -10.90 13.49 20.75
C VAL A 21 -10.03 12.51 21.50
N ARG A 22 -9.16 11.82 20.76
CA ARG A 22 -8.11 10.97 21.32
C ARG A 22 -6.87 11.80 21.60
N PRO A 23 -6.43 11.97 22.85
CA PRO A 23 -5.24 12.76 23.18
C PRO A 23 -4.00 12.28 22.42
N LEU A 24 -3.12 13.22 22.05
CA LEU A 24 -1.84 12.86 21.44
C LEU A 24 -0.97 12.08 22.43
N GLY A 25 -0.27 11.05 21.93
CA GLY A 25 0.56 10.17 22.74
C GLY A 25 -0.20 9.02 23.43
N THR A 26 -1.52 8.93 23.27
CA THR A 26 -2.28 7.73 23.68
C THR A 26 -1.85 6.54 22.81
N PRO A 27 -1.30 5.46 23.38
CA PRO A 27 -0.90 4.27 22.62
C PRO A 27 -2.07 3.68 21.83
N SER A 28 -1.81 3.12 20.65
CA SER A 28 -2.84 2.64 19.72
C SER A 28 -3.59 1.39 20.20
N ASP A 29 -2.98 0.61 21.08
CA ASP A 29 -3.52 -0.62 21.69
C ASP A 29 -4.50 -0.35 22.85
N VAL A 30 -4.56 0.89 23.35
CA VAL A 30 -5.53 1.28 24.37
C VAL A 30 -6.89 1.56 23.71
N GLY A 31 -7.96 1.05 24.33
CA GLY A 31 -9.34 1.29 23.90
C GLY A 31 -9.76 2.76 23.97
N THR A 32 -11.02 3.04 23.63
CA THR A 32 -11.59 4.41 23.57
C THR A 32 -11.88 5.02 24.95
N GLU A 33 -11.38 4.41 26.03
CA GLU A 33 -11.65 4.79 27.42
C GLU A 33 -11.06 6.16 27.79
N HIS A 34 -10.08 6.63 27.02
CA HIS A 34 -9.43 7.94 27.19
C HIS A 34 -9.93 9.01 26.21
N ASP A 35 -10.87 8.65 25.34
CA ASP A 35 -11.38 9.58 24.34
C ASP A 35 -12.36 10.57 24.98
N LEU A 36 -12.19 11.84 24.63
CA LEU A 36 -13.03 12.92 25.13
C LEU A 36 -14.21 13.13 24.19
N PHE A 37 -15.43 13.02 24.70
CA PHE A 37 -16.62 13.30 23.92
C PHE A 37 -16.77 14.80 23.66
N VAL A 38 -16.98 15.18 22.39
CA VAL A 38 -17.22 16.56 21.98
C VAL A 38 -18.64 16.67 21.41
N PRO A 39 -19.54 17.40 22.08
CA PRO A 39 -20.89 17.66 21.59
C PRO A 39 -20.88 18.39 20.24
N ARG A 40 -21.95 18.23 19.43
CA ARG A 40 -22.06 18.84 18.10
C ARG A 40 -21.77 20.35 18.11
N GLU A 41 -22.32 21.06 19.09
CA GLU A 41 -22.22 22.51 19.27
C GLU A 41 -20.81 22.98 19.66
N GLN A 42 -19.94 22.04 20.03
CA GLN A 42 -18.61 22.31 20.57
C GLN A 42 -17.50 21.76 19.68
N THR A 43 -17.81 21.38 18.44
CA THR A 43 -16.81 20.82 17.50
C THR A 43 -16.00 21.87 16.76
N LEU A 44 -16.44 23.15 16.75
CA LEU A 44 -15.81 24.24 16.00
C LEU A 44 -15.61 23.91 14.50
N GLY A 45 -16.45 23.04 13.93
CA GLY A 45 -16.31 22.57 12.55
C GLY A 45 -15.11 21.64 12.31
N ALA A 46 -14.58 20.99 13.35
CA ALA A 46 -13.51 20.00 13.23
C ALA A 46 -13.96 18.80 12.38
N ALA A 47 -13.12 18.36 11.44
CA ALA A 47 -13.33 17.19 10.61
C ALA A 47 -12.57 15.98 11.16
N THR A 48 -12.94 14.78 10.70
CA THR A 48 -12.25 13.55 11.12
C THR A 48 -10.77 13.60 10.74
N GLY A 49 -9.91 13.42 11.74
CA GLY A 49 -8.47 13.40 11.62
C GLY A 49 -7.79 14.72 11.97
N ASP A 50 -8.52 15.82 12.11
CA ASP A 50 -7.96 17.11 12.52
C ASP A 50 -7.26 17.00 13.88
N ILE A 51 -6.15 17.72 14.04
CA ILE A 51 -5.51 17.90 15.33
C ILE A 51 -6.14 19.12 16.00
N VAL A 52 -6.80 18.88 17.12
CA VAL A 52 -7.57 19.89 17.85
C VAL A 52 -7.02 20.10 19.25
N ARG A 53 -7.15 21.32 19.74
CA ARG A 53 -6.98 21.63 21.17
C ARG A 53 -8.37 21.73 21.79
N VAL A 54 -8.58 20.97 22.85
CA VAL A 54 -9.83 20.92 23.60
C VAL A 54 -9.67 21.34 25.04
N ARG A 55 -10.76 21.83 25.64
CA ARG A 55 -10.87 22.11 27.07
C ARG A 55 -11.96 21.23 27.67
N ARG A 56 -11.68 20.59 28.81
CA ARG A 56 -12.69 19.78 29.51
C ARG A 56 -13.80 20.68 30.03
N MET A 57 -15.05 20.29 29.78
CA MET A 57 -16.22 21.00 30.28
C MET A 57 -16.50 20.59 31.72
N ARG A 58 -16.79 21.55 32.60
CA ARG A 58 -17.20 21.25 33.98
C ARG A 58 -18.67 20.81 33.98
N SER A 59 -18.98 19.60 34.47
CA SER A 59 -20.38 19.17 34.61
C SER A 59 -21.10 20.02 35.66
N ARG A 60 -22.34 20.44 35.34
CA ARG A 60 -23.25 21.14 36.26
C ARG A 60 -24.22 20.19 36.98
N ARG A 61 -24.14 18.86 36.78
CA ARG A 61 -25.00 17.89 37.48
C ARG A 61 -24.19 16.73 38.07
N HIS A 62 -24.58 16.35 39.28
CA HIS A 62 -24.03 15.23 40.04
C HIS A 62 -24.71 13.94 39.58
N GLY A 63 -23.93 12.96 39.12
CA GLY A 63 -24.36 11.55 39.04
C GLY A 63 -24.63 11.00 37.64
N GLY A 64 -23.58 10.59 36.93
CA GLY A 64 -23.67 9.76 35.74
C GLY A 64 -22.27 9.38 35.22
N ARG A 65 -21.99 8.08 35.09
CA ARG A 65 -20.66 7.47 34.83
C ARG A 65 -20.04 7.79 33.45
N GLY A 66 -20.59 8.75 32.70
CA GLY A 66 -20.12 9.13 31.35
C GLY A 66 -20.08 10.64 31.08
N GLU A 67 -20.25 11.49 32.10
CA GLU A 67 -20.25 12.96 31.93
C GLU A 67 -18.88 13.62 32.19
N SER A 68 -17.90 12.89 32.74
CA SER A 68 -16.56 13.40 33.14
C SER A 68 -15.61 13.70 31.98
N ASP A 69 -15.95 13.24 30.78
CA ASP A 69 -15.04 13.26 29.62
C ASP A 69 -15.57 14.13 28.47
N ARG A 70 -16.51 15.05 28.77
CA ARG A 70 -16.96 16.05 27.79
C ARG A 70 -15.92 17.15 27.61
N ALA A 71 -15.69 17.54 26.36
CA ALA A 71 -14.78 18.62 26.02
C ALA A 71 -15.36 19.55 24.95
N GLU A 72 -14.87 20.78 24.92
CA GLU A 72 -15.11 21.74 23.84
C GLU A 72 -13.84 21.92 23.01
N VAL A 73 -13.97 21.94 21.68
CA VAL A 73 -12.89 22.33 20.78
C VAL A 73 -12.74 23.84 20.86
N ILE A 74 -11.57 24.29 21.32
CA ILE A 74 -11.25 25.71 21.44
C ILE A 74 -10.41 26.20 20.26
N GLU A 75 -9.74 25.29 19.56
CA GLU A 75 -8.88 25.59 18.43
C GLU A 75 -8.64 24.35 17.57
N ILE A 76 -8.61 24.53 16.26
CA ILE A 76 -8.17 23.51 15.32
C ILE A 76 -6.73 23.87 14.96
N LYS A 77 -5.78 23.07 15.46
CA LYS A 77 -4.35 23.34 15.29
C LYS A 77 -3.87 22.97 13.89
N GLU A 78 -4.38 21.86 13.37
CA GLU A 78 -3.99 21.34 12.08
C GLU A 78 -5.19 20.64 11.44
N ARG A 79 -5.48 20.99 10.19
CA ARG A 79 -6.48 20.30 9.38
C ARG A 79 -5.85 19.07 8.75
N LYS A 80 -6.49 17.92 8.84
CA LYS A 80 -6.02 16.72 8.11
C LYS A 80 -6.16 16.93 6.61
N THR A 81 -7.31 17.46 6.18
CA THR A 81 -7.61 17.76 4.79
C THR A 81 -8.65 18.85 4.71
N SER A 82 -8.59 19.65 3.66
CA SER A 82 -9.63 20.56 3.22
C SER A 82 -10.32 20.09 1.94
N ARG A 83 -9.85 19.00 1.33
CA ARG A 83 -10.47 18.37 0.17
C ARG A 83 -11.37 17.22 0.55
N PHE A 84 -12.56 17.20 -0.05
CA PHE A 84 -13.58 16.18 0.19
C PHE A 84 -14.20 15.72 -1.12
N VAL A 85 -14.56 14.44 -1.17
CA VAL A 85 -15.36 13.87 -2.25
C VAL A 85 -16.84 13.89 -1.85
N GLY A 86 -17.71 14.19 -2.80
CA GLY A 86 -19.15 14.22 -2.56
C GLY A 86 -19.97 14.00 -3.81
N THR A 87 -21.28 14.08 -3.66
CA THR A 87 -22.23 14.06 -4.77
C THR A 87 -22.78 15.46 -4.98
N TYR A 88 -22.64 15.97 -6.21
CA TYR A 88 -23.14 17.28 -6.59
C TYR A 88 -24.66 17.26 -6.78
N GLY A 89 -25.33 18.30 -6.29
CA GLY A 89 -26.74 18.55 -6.50
C GLY A 89 -27.01 20.03 -6.70
N GLU A 90 -28.14 20.35 -7.30
CA GLU A 90 -28.50 21.71 -7.62
C GLU A 90 -29.94 22.04 -7.25
N THR A 91 -30.14 23.24 -6.71
CA THR A 91 -31.45 23.88 -6.61
C THR A 91 -31.48 25.09 -7.52
N LYS A 92 -32.67 25.65 -7.82
CA LYS A 92 -32.89 26.74 -8.80
C LYS A 92 -31.98 27.99 -8.68
N ARG A 93 -31.18 28.13 -7.63
CA ARG A 93 -30.26 29.28 -7.42
C ARG A 93 -28.88 28.92 -6.86
N ARG A 94 -28.62 27.67 -6.47
CA ARG A 94 -27.38 27.27 -5.77
C ARG A 94 -27.05 25.80 -6.00
N GLY A 95 -25.78 25.54 -6.27
CA GLY A 95 -25.18 24.21 -6.20
C GLY A 95 -24.84 23.85 -4.75
N PHE A 96 -24.90 22.56 -4.44
CA PHE A 96 -24.46 22.02 -3.17
C PHE A 96 -23.80 20.67 -3.37
N VAL A 97 -22.91 20.29 -2.46
CA VAL A 97 -22.26 18.98 -2.46
C VAL A 97 -22.55 18.29 -1.15
N ARG A 98 -23.09 17.08 -1.24
CA ARG A 98 -23.22 16.18 -0.09
C ARG A 98 -21.93 15.37 0.02
N VAL A 99 -21.13 15.67 1.04
CA VAL A 99 -19.86 14.98 1.32
C VAL A 99 -20.13 13.51 1.66
N ASP A 100 -19.29 12.62 1.14
CA ASP A 100 -19.38 11.17 1.37
C ASP A 100 -19.01 10.81 2.83
N GLY A 101 -19.33 9.58 3.24
CA GLY A 101 -19.08 9.10 4.61
C GLY A 101 -19.92 9.76 5.70
N ARG A 102 -20.83 10.69 5.35
CA ARG A 102 -21.68 11.46 6.30
C ARG A 102 -20.88 12.20 7.37
N GLN A 103 -19.65 12.63 7.05
CA GLN A 103 -18.83 13.42 7.99
C GLN A 103 -19.52 14.75 8.35
N PHE A 104 -20.25 15.32 7.38
CA PHE A 104 -21.11 16.48 7.58
C PHE A 104 -22.57 16.07 7.34
N GLU A 105 -23.46 16.51 8.23
CA GLU A 105 -24.90 16.20 8.18
C GLU A 105 -25.57 16.91 7.00
N ASP A 106 -25.27 18.20 6.88
CA ASP A 106 -25.84 19.08 5.87
C ASP A 106 -24.95 19.17 4.63
N PRO A 107 -25.53 19.32 3.42
CA PRO A 107 -24.76 19.58 2.22
C PRO A 107 -24.08 20.95 2.28
N VAL A 108 -22.88 21.02 1.69
CA VAL A 108 -22.08 22.25 1.65
C VAL A 108 -22.41 23.04 0.40
N SER A 109 -22.66 24.34 0.53
CA SER A 109 -22.92 25.21 -0.61
C SER A 109 -21.67 25.36 -1.48
N VAL A 110 -21.83 25.28 -2.79
CA VAL A 110 -20.76 25.58 -3.77
C VAL A 110 -21.15 26.77 -4.63
N GLY A 111 -20.27 27.78 -4.65
CA GLY A 111 -20.59 29.11 -5.21
C GLY A 111 -20.70 29.16 -6.73
N ASP A 112 -19.97 28.32 -7.45
CA ASP A 112 -19.96 28.28 -8.92
C ASP A 112 -20.25 26.86 -9.46
N PRO A 113 -21.52 26.44 -9.47
CA PRO A 113 -21.92 25.13 -9.97
C PRO A 113 -21.58 24.89 -11.46
N GLY A 114 -21.48 25.96 -12.27
CA GLY A 114 -21.30 25.87 -13.72
C GLY A 114 -19.85 25.85 -14.20
N ALA A 115 -18.91 26.36 -13.41
CA ALA A 115 -17.51 26.55 -13.82
C ALA A 115 -16.81 25.30 -14.36
N LYS A 116 -17.19 24.10 -13.90
CA LYS A 116 -16.59 22.82 -14.34
C LYS A 116 -17.57 21.87 -15.04
N GLY A 117 -18.77 22.34 -15.39
CA GLY A 117 -19.77 21.53 -16.09
C GLY A 117 -20.33 20.35 -15.28
N ALA A 118 -20.30 20.43 -13.94
CA ALA A 118 -20.85 19.40 -13.08
C ALA A 118 -22.36 19.25 -13.26
N ARG A 119 -22.86 18.00 -13.32
CA ARG A 119 -24.29 17.70 -13.44
C ARG A 119 -24.81 17.09 -12.15
N THR A 120 -26.07 17.35 -11.82
CA THR A 120 -26.70 16.75 -10.64
C THR A 120 -26.55 15.23 -10.66
N GLY A 121 -25.99 14.68 -9.58
CA GLY A 121 -25.67 13.25 -9.46
C GLY A 121 -24.21 12.90 -9.73
N ASP A 122 -23.40 13.81 -10.30
CA ASP A 122 -21.98 13.59 -10.50
C ASP A 122 -21.22 13.50 -9.18
N LYS A 123 -20.18 12.68 -9.18
CA LYS A 123 -19.14 12.62 -8.15
C LYS A 123 -18.15 13.75 -8.40
N VAL A 124 -17.86 14.52 -7.35
CA VAL A 124 -17.03 15.73 -7.44
C VAL A 124 -16.07 15.82 -6.27
N VAL A 125 -14.96 16.52 -6.49
CA VAL A 125 -14.01 16.93 -5.45
C VAL A 125 -14.26 18.40 -5.13
N ILE A 126 -14.38 18.71 -3.84
CA ILE A 126 -14.51 20.09 -3.35
C ILE A 126 -13.34 20.46 -2.44
N GLU A 127 -12.96 21.74 -2.47
CA GLU A 127 -12.05 22.36 -1.51
C GLU A 127 -12.89 23.21 -0.55
N MET A 128 -12.82 22.88 0.74
CA MET A 128 -13.56 23.56 1.78
C MET A 128 -12.93 24.93 2.05
N VAL A 129 -13.65 26.00 1.71
CA VAL A 129 -13.26 27.39 2.03
C VAL A 129 -13.63 27.70 3.48
N ARG A 130 -14.82 27.27 3.90
CA ARG A 130 -15.31 27.40 5.27
C ARG A 130 -15.99 26.11 5.68
N PHE A 131 -15.50 25.50 6.75
CA PHE A 131 -16.05 24.25 7.27
C PHE A 131 -17.43 24.48 7.91
N PRO A 132 -18.39 23.56 7.71
CA PRO A 132 -19.68 23.63 8.39
C PRO A 132 -19.53 23.51 9.91
N ASP A 133 -20.28 24.32 10.64
CA ASP A 133 -20.47 24.20 12.09
C ASP A 133 -21.95 24.38 12.45
N THR A 134 -22.28 24.60 13.73
CA THR A 134 -23.67 24.78 14.15
C THR A 134 -24.33 26.08 13.74
N HIS A 135 -23.55 27.08 13.34
CA HIS A 135 -24.03 28.42 12.96
C HIS A 135 -23.90 28.67 11.45
N ASP A 136 -23.02 27.94 10.77
CA ASP A 136 -22.71 28.11 9.36
C ASP A 136 -22.77 26.78 8.59
N ALA A 137 -23.48 26.78 7.47
CA ALA A 137 -23.60 25.61 6.59
C ALA A 137 -22.32 25.29 5.81
N GLY A 138 -21.29 26.13 5.93
CA GLY A 138 -20.03 26.01 5.21
C GLY A 138 -20.11 26.48 3.78
N GLU A 139 -18.93 26.58 3.17
CA GLU A 139 -18.74 27.02 1.79
C GLU A 139 -17.56 26.28 1.19
N ALA A 140 -17.71 25.82 -0.04
CA ALA A 140 -16.66 25.13 -0.76
C ALA A 140 -16.62 25.57 -2.23
N VAL A 141 -15.49 25.29 -2.87
CA VAL A 141 -15.33 25.43 -4.32
C VAL A 141 -15.16 24.07 -4.95
N LEU A 142 -15.70 23.90 -6.16
CA LEU A 142 -15.59 22.66 -6.90
C LEU A 142 -14.21 22.60 -7.58
N VAL A 143 -13.41 21.62 -7.19
CA VAL A 143 -12.04 21.42 -7.68
C VAL A 143 -12.01 20.46 -8.85
N ASP A 144 -12.86 19.43 -8.85
CA ASP A 144 -12.88 18.47 -9.94
C ASP A 144 -14.24 17.77 -10.11
N VAL A 145 -14.51 17.28 -11.32
CA VAL A 145 -15.68 16.45 -11.65
C VAL A 145 -15.18 15.07 -12.06
N LEU A 146 -15.39 14.09 -11.19
CA LEU A 146 -14.91 12.72 -11.38
C LEU A 146 -15.76 11.95 -12.39
N GLY A 147 -17.05 12.31 -12.52
CA GLY A 147 -17.98 11.72 -13.48
C GLY A 147 -19.32 11.36 -12.86
N ALA A 148 -20.19 10.72 -13.65
CA ALA A 148 -21.50 10.31 -13.17
C ALA A 148 -21.38 9.16 -12.17
N ARG A 149 -22.16 9.23 -11.08
CA ARG A 149 -22.17 8.17 -10.07
C ARG A 149 -22.59 6.83 -10.69
N GLY A 150 -21.76 5.81 -10.49
CA GLY A 150 -21.99 4.45 -10.97
C GLY A 150 -21.35 4.14 -12.33
N GLU A 151 -20.72 5.13 -12.98
CA GLU A 151 -19.87 4.87 -14.14
C GLU A 151 -18.57 4.15 -13.71
N PRO A 152 -18.04 3.21 -14.52
CA PRO A 152 -16.82 2.49 -14.20
C PRO A 152 -15.64 3.43 -13.90
N GLY A 153 -14.94 3.16 -12.80
CA GLY A 153 -13.73 3.90 -12.37
C GLY A 153 -14.01 5.18 -11.58
N VAL A 154 -15.24 5.71 -11.59
CA VAL A 154 -15.59 6.91 -10.79
C VAL A 154 -15.55 6.61 -9.29
N ASP A 155 -15.86 5.39 -8.90
CA ASP A 155 -15.70 4.86 -7.55
C ASP A 155 -14.22 4.76 -7.14
N THR A 156 -13.36 4.19 -7.98
CA THR A 156 -11.90 4.18 -7.76
C THR A 156 -11.37 5.59 -7.58
N LEU A 157 -11.69 6.53 -8.49
CA LEU A 157 -11.28 7.93 -8.40
C LEU A 157 -11.77 8.59 -7.11
N SER A 158 -13.00 8.27 -6.68
CA SER A 158 -13.55 8.79 -5.42
C SER A 158 -12.71 8.34 -4.22
N ILE A 159 -12.28 7.07 -4.19
CA ILE A 159 -11.41 6.53 -3.13
C ILE A 159 -10.02 7.18 -3.18
N ILE A 160 -9.42 7.33 -4.37
CA ILE A 160 -8.12 7.98 -4.54
C ILE A 160 -8.14 9.39 -3.93
N HIS A 161 -9.16 10.19 -4.25
CA HIS A 161 -9.28 11.53 -3.71
C HIS A 161 -9.68 11.57 -2.23
N GLU A 162 -10.56 10.69 -1.75
CA GLU A 162 -10.99 10.64 -0.35
C GLU A 162 -9.81 10.33 0.59
N PHE A 163 -8.93 9.42 0.19
CA PHE A 163 -7.74 9.05 0.95
C PHE A 163 -6.52 9.93 0.65
N GLY A 164 -6.64 10.87 -0.30
CA GLY A 164 -5.55 11.77 -0.68
C GLY A 164 -4.38 11.05 -1.34
N LEU A 165 -4.66 9.97 -2.06
CA LEU A 165 -3.65 9.20 -2.79
C LEU A 165 -3.19 10.02 -4.00
N ILE A 166 -1.87 10.19 -4.12
CA ILE A 166 -1.26 11.00 -5.17
C ILE A 166 -0.82 10.05 -6.29
N GLU A 167 -1.45 10.18 -7.47
CA GLU A 167 -1.05 9.40 -8.65
C GLU A 167 0.22 9.98 -9.28
N GLU A 168 0.23 11.29 -9.54
CA GLU A 168 1.30 11.97 -10.27
C GLU A 168 2.60 12.08 -9.45
N PHE A 169 3.73 11.75 -10.07
CA PHE A 169 5.04 11.98 -9.49
C PHE A 169 5.48 13.43 -9.71
N PRO A 170 6.13 14.08 -8.72
CA PRO A 170 6.71 15.40 -8.93
C PRO A 170 7.81 15.35 -9.99
N GLU A 171 7.92 16.40 -10.80
CA GLU A 171 8.86 16.44 -11.92
C GLU A 171 10.32 16.25 -11.48
N SER A 172 10.69 16.66 -10.26
CA SER A 172 12.01 16.41 -9.68
C SER A 172 12.32 14.91 -9.51
N ALA A 173 11.34 14.11 -9.05
CA ALA A 173 11.47 12.66 -8.94
C ALA A 173 11.55 12.00 -10.32
N MET A 174 10.77 12.49 -11.30
CA MET A 174 10.81 11.99 -12.67
C MET A 174 12.14 12.30 -13.37
N GLN A 175 12.71 13.49 -13.16
CA GLN A 175 14.03 13.84 -13.70
C GLN A 175 15.13 12.98 -13.10
N GLU A 176 15.07 12.73 -11.79
CA GLU A 176 15.99 11.81 -11.12
C GLU A 176 15.88 10.39 -11.69
N ALA A 177 14.67 9.86 -11.84
CA ALA A 177 14.46 8.53 -12.43
C ALA A 177 15.05 8.39 -13.84
N ARG A 178 14.89 9.42 -14.68
CA ARG A 178 15.50 9.46 -16.03
C ARG A 178 17.02 9.48 -15.95
N ARG A 179 17.60 10.26 -15.02
CA ARG A 179 19.05 10.30 -14.79
C ARG A 179 19.60 8.94 -14.37
N GLN A 180 18.92 8.25 -13.44
CA GLN A 180 19.31 6.90 -13.03
C GLN A 180 19.28 5.91 -14.21
N ALA A 181 18.28 6.03 -15.10
CA ALA A 181 18.21 5.22 -16.30
C ALA A 181 19.35 5.51 -17.30
N GLU A 182 19.78 6.77 -17.42
CA GLU A 182 20.93 7.16 -18.26
C GLU A 182 22.28 6.67 -17.69
N LEU A 183 22.40 6.60 -16.37
CA LEU A 183 23.61 6.16 -15.68
C LEU A 183 23.76 4.64 -15.61
N PHE A 184 22.65 3.90 -15.70
CA PHE A 184 22.64 2.45 -15.57
C PHE A 184 23.23 1.79 -16.83
N ASP A 185 24.35 1.09 -16.63
CA ASP A 185 24.98 0.25 -17.64
C ASP A 185 24.81 -1.24 -17.26
N PRO A 186 23.93 -1.99 -17.94
CA PRO A 186 23.70 -3.40 -17.62
C PRO A 186 24.89 -4.31 -17.96
N GLU A 187 25.82 -3.87 -18.82
CA GLU A 187 26.94 -4.72 -19.25
C GLU A 187 28.10 -4.72 -18.25
N LYS A 188 28.12 -3.76 -17.34
CA LYS A 188 29.17 -3.61 -16.34
C LYS A 188 28.73 -4.20 -15.00
N VAL A 189 29.63 -4.93 -14.35
CA VAL A 189 29.51 -5.27 -12.93
C VAL A 189 30.25 -4.18 -12.13
N PRO A 190 29.55 -3.33 -11.36
CA PRO A 190 30.19 -2.35 -10.49
C PRO A 190 31.13 -3.00 -9.46
N GLU A 191 32.17 -2.28 -9.06
CA GLU A 191 33.06 -2.69 -7.97
C GLU A 191 32.26 -2.90 -6.67
N GLY A 192 32.60 -3.95 -5.93
CA GLY A 192 31.92 -4.32 -4.68
C GLY A 192 30.60 -5.09 -4.87
N ARG A 193 30.24 -5.47 -6.11
CA ARG A 193 29.17 -6.44 -6.37
C ARG A 193 29.75 -7.80 -6.75
N ARG A 194 29.18 -8.88 -6.20
CA ARG A 194 29.45 -10.26 -6.61
C ARG A 194 28.74 -10.53 -7.94
N ASP A 195 29.46 -11.01 -8.93
CA ASP A 195 28.87 -11.47 -10.19
C ASP A 195 28.29 -12.89 -9.97
N LEU A 196 26.96 -12.98 -10.02
CA LEU A 196 26.18 -14.22 -9.91
C LEU A 196 25.40 -14.47 -11.22
N THR A 197 25.83 -13.87 -12.34
CA THR A 197 25.13 -13.98 -13.63
C THR A 197 25.26 -15.34 -14.31
N ALA A 198 26.11 -16.21 -13.74
CA ALA A 198 26.29 -17.60 -14.17
C ALA A 198 25.42 -18.60 -13.39
N ASP A 199 24.85 -18.18 -12.26
CA ASP A 199 23.97 -19.03 -11.45
C ASP A 199 22.63 -19.18 -12.16
N THR A 200 21.97 -20.34 -12.00
CA THR A 200 20.60 -20.52 -12.48
C THR A 200 19.63 -19.81 -11.56
N VAL A 201 18.96 -18.78 -12.07
CA VAL A 201 18.10 -17.88 -11.30
C VAL A 201 16.73 -17.76 -11.95
N VAL A 202 15.66 -17.82 -11.17
CA VAL A 202 14.28 -17.67 -11.67
C VAL A 202 13.49 -16.67 -10.84
N THR A 203 12.46 -16.06 -11.43
CA THR A 203 11.42 -15.31 -10.71
C THR A 203 10.09 -16.05 -10.82
N ILE A 204 9.24 -15.98 -9.79
CA ILE A 204 7.92 -16.61 -9.76
C ILE A 204 6.92 -15.58 -9.24
N ASP A 205 6.04 -15.09 -10.12
CA ASP A 205 5.20 -13.93 -9.86
C ASP A 205 3.78 -14.14 -10.39
N PRO A 206 2.79 -13.31 -9.98
CA PRO A 206 1.50 -13.27 -10.67
C PRO A 206 1.68 -12.94 -12.16
N VAL A 207 0.81 -13.49 -13.02
CA VAL A 207 0.89 -13.30 -14.48
C VAL A 207 0.85 -11.82 -14.90
N ASP A 208 0.16 -10.99 -14.13
CA ASP A 208 -0.04 -9.55 -14.33
C ASP A 208 1.08 -8.66 -13.75
N ALA A 209 2.04 -9.23 -13.01
CA ALA A 209 3.18 -8.51 -12.44
C ALA A 209 4.14 -7.98 -13.52
N ARG A 210 4.76 -6.82 -13.26
CA ARG A 210 5.72 -6.15 -14.17
C ARG A 210 7.04 -5.75 -13.48
N ASP A 211 6.96 -5.56 -12.19
CA ASP A 211 8.00 -5.39 -11.19
C ASP A 211 8.30 -6.74 -10.54
N PHE A 212 9.43 -7.34 -10.88
CA PHE A 212 9.90 -8.59 -10.27
C PHE A 212 10.95 -8.23 -9.23
N ASP A 213 10.56 -8.27 -7.96
CA ASP A 213 11.38 -7.77 -6.85
C ASP A 213 12.28 -8.84 -6.25
N ASP A 214 11.93 -10.10 -6.39
CA ASP A 214 12.66 -11.24 -5.88
C ASP A 214 12.98 -12.29 -6.96
N ALA A 215 14.12 -12.94 -6.80
CA ALA A 215 14.54 -14.07 -7.62
C ALA A 215 15.25 -15.10 -6.74
N ILE A 216 15.19 -16.37 -7.16
CA ILE A 216 15.69 -17.50 -6.37
C ILE A 216 16.73 -18.28 -7.18
N SER A 217 17.83 -18.65 -6.52
CA SER A 217 18.71 -19.75 -6.93
C SER A 217 18.90 -20.74 -5.78
N LEU A 218 19.10 -22.01 -6.11
CA LEU A 218 19.25 -23.07 -5.12
C LEU A 218 20.12 -24.20 -5.65
N GLU A 219 21.16 -24.54 -4.90
CA GLU A 219 22.08 -25.64 -5.21
C GLU A 219 22.09 -26.67 -4.08
N LEU A 220 22.15 -27.96 -4.43
CA LEU A 220 22.46 -29.04 -3.49
C LEU A 220 23.97 -29.25 -3.43
N LEU A 221 24.58 -28.94 -2.29
CA LEU A 221 26.02 -29.05 -2.07
C LEU A 221 26.44 -30.51 -1.89
N ALA A 222 27.73 -30.79 -2.14
CA ALA A 222 28.32 -32.12 -1.94
C ALA A 222 28.23 -32.63 -0.50
N SER A 223 28.06 -31.74 0.48
CA SER A 223 27.82 -32.08 1.89
C SER A 223 26.42 -32.66 2.14
N GLY A 224 25.50 -32.50 1.17
CA GLY A 224 24.07 -32.75 1.33
C GLY A 224 23.27 -31.54 1.83
N ASN A 225 23.94 -30.44 2.18
CA ASN A 225 23.28 -29.18 2.53
C ASN A 225 22.81 -28.44 1.27
N TRP A 226 21.88 -27.53 1.44
CA TRP A 226 21.39 -26.61 0.41
C TRP A 226 22.14 -25.28 0.49
N SER A 227 22.45 -24.68 -0.65
CA SER A 227 22.83 -23.27 -0.77
C SER A 227 21.69 -22.51 -1.43
N LEU A 228 20.84 -21.88 -0.62
CA LEU A 228 19.72 -21.06 -1.07
C LEU A 228 20.18 -19.62 -1.21
N SER A 229 19.98 -19.01 -2.38
CA SER A 229 20.15 -17.57 -2.55
C SER A 229 18.82 -16.92 -2.86
N VAL A 230 18.48 -15.91 -2.07
CA VAL A 230 17.34 -15.02 -2.31
C VAL A 230 17.91 -13.68 -2.79
N HIS A 231 17.58 -13.30 -4.02
CA HIS A 231 18.05 -12.09 -4.67
C HIS A 231 16.94 -11.05 -4.69
N ILE A 232 17.08 -9.98 -3.92
CA ILE A 232 16.11 -8.87 -3.87
C ILE A 232 16.61 -7.72 -4.73
N ALA A 233 15.74 -7.12 -5.56
CA ALA A 233 16.04 -5.95 -6.38
C ALA A 233 16.70 -4.85 -5.54
N ASP A 234 17.86 -4.35 -5.96
CA ASP A 234 18.62 -3.35 -5.21
C ASP A 234 18.10 -1.94 -5.48
N VAL A 235 16.85 -1.67 -5.10
CA VAL A 235 16.19 -0.36 -5.25
C VAL A 235 17.03 0.77 -4.62
N SER A 236 17.71 0.49 -3.51
CA SER A 236 18.60 1.43 -2.81
C SER A 236 19.78 1.94 -3.65
N HIS A 237 20.09 1.25 -4.76
CA HIS A 237 21.09 1.74 -5.71
C HIS A 237 20.58 2.91 -6.55
N PHE A 238 19.29 2.89 -6.89
CA PHE A 238 18.66 3.91 -7.75
C PHE A 238 17.99 5.02 -6.95
N VAL A 239 17.63 4.75 -5.70
CA VAL A 239 16.95 5.68 -4.80
C VAL A 239 17.91 5.98 -3.64
N GLU A 240 18.73 7.02 -3.82
CA GLU A 240 19.69 7.47 -2.79
C GLU A 240 18.96 8.26 -1.68
N GLU A 241 19.41 8.08 -0.43
CA GLU A 241 18.87 8.79 0.73
C GLU A 241 18.93 10.31 0.54
N GLY A 242 17.81 10.99 0.80
CA GLY A 242 17.67 12.44 0.63
C GLY A 242 17.54 12.91 -0.83
N SER A 243 17.41 11.99 -1.79
CA SER A 243 17.11 12.32 -3.19
C SER A 243 15.62 12.64 -3.39
N PRO A 244 15.23 13.33 -4.49
CA PRO A 244 13.83 13.54 -4.81
C PRO A 244 13.00 12.25 -4.95
N LEU A 245 13.63 11.13 -5.35
CA LEU A 245 12.98 9.81 -5.39
C LEU A 245 12.72 9.28 -3.98
N ASP A 246 13.68 9.45 -3.08
CA ASP A 246 13.56 9.01 -1.68
C ASP A 246 12.49 9.82 -0.93
N ASP A 247 12.49 11.14 -1.07
CA ASP A 247 11.46 12.01 -0.48
C ASP A 247 10.04 11.62 -0.91
N GLU A 248 9.87 11.26 -2.19
CA GLU A 248 8.57 10.84 -2.74
C GLU A 248 8.21 9.42 -2.32
N ALA A 249 9.16 8.48 -2.34
CA ALA A 249 8.96 7.12 -1.85
C ALA A 249 8.58 7.12 -0.37
N TYR A 250 9.24 7.93 0.46
CA TYR A 250 8.93 8.11 1.88
C TYR A 250 7.53 8.68 2.08
N ARG A 251 7.13 9.66 1.27
CA ARG A 251 5.78 10.26 1.33
C ARG A 251 4.69 9.26 0.96
N ARG A 252 4.93 8.42 -0.06
CA ARG A 252 3.98 7.38 -0.51
C ARG A 252 3.97 6.18 0.44
N ALA A 253 5.12 5.86 1.04
CA ALA A 253 5.42 4.75 1.94
C ALA A 253 5.23 3.34 1.37
N THR A 254 4.22 3.12 0.51
CA THR A 254 3.93 1.84 -0.14
C THR A 254 3.18 2.05 -1.45
N SER A 255 3.22 1.06 -2.33
CA SER A 255 2.34 1.01 -3.51
C SER A 255 0.91 0.72 -3.05
N VAL A 256 -0.08 1.38 -3.66
CA VAL A 256 -1.50 1.15 -3.35
C VAL A 256 -2.14 0.33 -4.46
N TYR A 257 -2.52 -0.90 -4.14
CA TYR A 257 -3.18 -1.83 -5.05
C TYR A 257 -4.70 -1.63 -4.98
N LEU A 258 -5.28 -1.11 -6.06
CA LEU A 258 -6.72 -0.93 -6.25
C LEU A 258 -7.25 -2.03 -7.18
N PRO A 259 -8.57 -2.30 -7.20
CA PRO A 259 -9.12 -3.38 -8.03
C PRO A 259 -8.78 -3.30 -9.52
N ASP A 260 -8.66 -2.09 -10.08
CA ASP A 260 -8.41 -1.85 -11.51
C ASP A 260 -7.00 -1.33 -11.84
N ARG A 261 -6.21 -0.91 -10.85
CA ARG A 261 -4.89 -0.29 -11.07
C ARG A 261 -4.00 -0.32 -9.83
N VAL A 262 -2.73 -0.01 -10.02
CA VAL A 262 -1.77 0.23 -8.94
C VAL A 262 -1.34 1.68 -8.96
N ILE A 263 -1.29 2.32 -7.79
CA ILE A 263 -0.60 3.60 -7.61
C ILE A 263 0.80 3.26 -7.08
N PRO A 264 1.84 3.35 -7.91
CA PRO A 264 3.15 2.84 -7.54
C PRO A 264 3.84 3.78 -6.55
N MET A 265 4.66 3.20 -5.67
CA MET A 265 5.53 3.95 -4.75
C MET A 265 6.66 4.67 -5.50
N LEU A 266 7.19 4.05 -6.56
CA LEU A 266 8.30 4.56 -7.36
C LEU A 266 7.87 4.73 -8.82
N PRO A 267 8.48 5.65 -9.59
CA PRO A 267 8.22 5.75 -11.02
C PRO A 267 8.50 4.43 -11.74
N GLU A 268 7.68 4.09 -12.74
CA GLU A 268 7.81 2.84 -13.50
C GLU A 268 9.18 2.67 -14.18
N ILE A 269 9.87 3.78 -14.48
CA ILE A 269 11.24 3.77 -14.98
C ILE A 269 12.18 3.04 -14.00
N ILE A 270 11.97 3.22 -12.70
CA ILE A 270 12.72 2.52 -11.65
C ILE A 270 12.13 1.12 -11.44
N SER A 271 10.87 1.03 -11.02
CA SER A 271 10.28 -0.24 -10.57
C SER A 271 10.21 -1.29 -11.68
N ASN A 272 9.59 -0.96 -12.81
CA ASN A 272 9.27 -1.93 -13.87
C ASN A 272 10.44 -2.18 -14.83
N ASN A 273 11.55 -1.43 -14.72
CA ASN A 273 12.67 -1.52 -15.65
C ASN A 273 14.02 -1.71 -14.96
N LEU A 274 14.51 -0.68 -14.25
CA LEU A 274 15.87 -0.71 -13.69
C LEU A 274 16.01 -1.70 -12.52
N ALA A 275 15.06 -1.68 -11.59
CA ALA A 275 15.05 -2.52 -10.41
C ALA A 275 14.49 -3.92 -10.70
N SER A 276 13.44 -4.03 -11.52
CA SER A 276 12.80 -5.30 -11.87
C SER A 276 13.80 -6.32 -12.42
N LEU A 277 13.82 -7.52 -11.82
CA LEU A 277 14.70 -8.66 -12.08
C LEU A 277 14.30 -9.42 -13.37
N GLN A 278 14.16 -8.67 -14.46
CA GLN A 278 13.69 -9.16 -15.75
C GLN A 278 14.56 -10.28 -16.32
N PRO A 279 13.95 -11.28 -16.99
CA PRO A 279 14.68 -12.38 -17.61
C PRO A 279 15.65 -11.86 -18.68
N ASP A 280 16.77 -12.57 -18.83
CA ASP A 280 17.86 -12.30 -19.78
C ASP A 280 18.56 -10.95 -19.61
N LYS A 281 18.30 -10.23 -18.52
CA LYS A 281 18.93 -8.94 -18.25
C LYS A 281 19.72 -8.97 -16.95
N ARG A 282 20.90 -8.36 -16.99
CA ARG A 282 21.70 -8.13 -15.79
C ARG A 282 21.02 -7.10 -14.90
N ARG A 283 20.84 -7.46 -13.63
CA ARG A 283 20.13 -6.65 -12.64
C ARG A 283 20.87 -6.66 -11.31
N TYR A 284 20.85 -5.51 -10.65
CA TYR A 284 21.49 -5.33 -9.36
C TYR A 284 20.59 -5.86 -8.26
N ALA A 285 21.15 -6.69 -7.40
CA ALA A 285 20.42 -7.27 -6.28
C ALA A 285 21.19 -7.12 -4.97
N ARG A 286 20.44 -7.23 -3.88
CA ARG A 286 20.93 -7.59 -2.55
C ARG A 286 20.61 -9.07 -2.36
N THR A 287 21.63 -9.88 -2.18
CA THR A 287 21.47 -11.33 -2.10
C THR A 287 21.75 -11.81 -0.69
N ALA A 288 20.77 -12.52 -0.11
CA ALA A 288 20.95 -13.34 1.08
C ALA A 288 21.29 -14.76 0.63
N ILE A 289 22.50 -15.23 0.94
CA ILE A 289 22.97 -16.58 0.66
C ILE A 289 22.96 -17.35 1.98
N MET A 290 22.26 -18.48 2.00
CA MET A 290 22.01 -19.27 3.20
C MET A 290 22.40 -20.72 2.94
N GLU A 291 23.29 -21.25 3.77
CA GLU A 291 23.53 -22.69 3.83
C GLU A 291 22.50 -23.32 4.76
N VAL A 292 21.66 -24.21 4.24
CA VAL A 292 20.55 -24.84 4.96
C VAL A 292 20.77 -26.34 5.01
N SER A 293 20.71 -26.94 6.20
CA SER A 293 20.84 -28.38 6.37
C SER A 293 19.67 -29.15 5.73
N PRO A 294 19.79 -30.48 5.53
CA PRO A 294 18.69 -31.30 5.01
C PRO A 294 17.38 -31.24 5.82
N ASP A 295 17.45 -30.91 7.11
CA ASP A 295 16.30 -30.75 8.01
C ASP A 295 15.77 -29.31 8.08
N GLY A 296 16.30 -28.40 7.25
CA GLY A 296 15.85 -27.01 7.19
C GLY A 296 16.46 -26.08 8.25
N THR A 297 17.53 -26.50 8.94
CA THR A 297 18.24 -25.61 9.88
C THR A 297 19.20 -24.72 9.09
N VAL A 298 19.13 -23.39 9.29
CA VAL A 298 20.11 -22.46 8.72
C VAL A 298 21.44 -22.59 9.46
N LEU A 299 22.50 -22.94 8.73
CA LEU A 299 23.84 -23.17 9.26
C LEU A 299 24.74 -21.94 9.11
N HIS A 300 24.60 -21.21 8.00
CA HIS A 300 25.38 -20.03 7.68
C HIS A 300 24.56 -19.04 6.86
N THR A 301 24.83 -17.74 7.06
CA THR A 301 24.20 -16.67 6.30
C THR A 301 25.23 -15.64 5.85
N GLU A 302 25.09 -15.15 4.63
CA GLU A 302 25.85 -14.04 4.06
C GLU A 302 24.89 -13.10 3.33
N VAL A 303 25.05 -11.79 3.53
CA VAL A 303 24.35 -10.79 2.72
C VAL A 303 25.37 -10.01 1.89
N THR A 304 25.16 -9.95 0.58
CA THR A 304 26.07 -9.28 -0.34
C THR A 304 25.34 -8.46 -1.39
N ARG A 305 26.02 -7.46 -1.96
CA ARG A 305 25.57 -6.81 -3.20
C ARG A 305 25.95 -7.72 -4.36
N SER A 306 25.04 -7.92 -5.30
CA SER A 306 25.27 -8.81 -6.42
C SER A 306 24.76 -8.22 -7.73
N VAL A 307 25.16 -8.87 -8.83
CA VAL A 307 24.54 -8.76 -10.14
C VAL A 307 24.08 -10.15 -10.54
N ILE A 308 22.80 -10.29 -10.88
CA ILE A 308 22.20 -11.54 -11.36
C ILE A 308 21.67 -11.36 -12.77
N LYS A 309 21.36 -12.47 -13.42
CA LYS A 309 20.62 -12.49 -14.68
C LYS A 309 19.59 -13.62 -14.59
N SER A 310 18.31 -13.27 -14.43
CA SER A 310 17.23 -14.27 -14.38
C SER A 310 17.17 -15.04 -15.69
N ASP A 311 17.16 -16.37 -15.62
CA ASP A 311 17.05 -17.26 -16.79
C ASP A 311 15.60 -17.37 -17.27
N ARG A 312 14.64 -17.28 -16.34
CA ARG A 312 13.23 -17.39 -16.66
C ARG A 312 12.33 -16.78 -15.60
N ARG A 313 11.30 -16.08 -16.08
CA ARG A 313 10.12 -15.74 -15.30
C ARG A 313 9.09 -16.86 -15.41
N PHE A 314 8.49 -17.24 -14.28
CA PHE A 314 7.34 -18.14 -14.22
C PHE A 314 6.13 -17.43 -13.62
N ALA A 315 4.94 -17.78 -14.10
CA ALA A 315 3.72 -17.55 -13.35
C ALA A 315 3.50 -18.64 -12.28
N TYR A 316 2.81 -18.33 -11.17
CA TYR A 316 2.44 -19.34 -10.16
C TYR A 316 1.73 -20.55 -10.77
N GLU A 317 0.85 -20.32 -11.75
CA GLU A 317 0.12 -21.38 -12.45
C GLU A 317 1.02 -22.29 -13.29
N GLU A 318 2.15 -21.78 -13.82
CA GLU A 318 3.13 -22.62 -14.51
C GLU A 318 3.85 -23.54 -13.54
N ILE A 319 4.13 -23.05 -12.32
CA ILE A 319 4.75 -23.86 -11.27
C ILE A 319 3.77 -24.92 -10.76
N ASP A 320 2.50 -24.58 -10.59
CA ASP A 320 1.47 -25.55 -10.22
C ASP A 320 1.34 -26.66 -11.29
N ASP A 321 1.36 -26.32 -12.58
CA ASP A 321 1.37 -27.31 -13.66
C ASP A 321 2.67 -28.12 -13.69
N PHE A 322 3.83 -27.50 -13.44
CA PHE A 322 5.11 -28.20 -13.30
C PHE A 322 5.07 -29.25 -12.20
N LEU A 323 4.56 -28.90 -11.02
CA LEU A 323 4.49 -29.80 -9.87
C LEU A 323 3.55 -30.99 -10.13
N GLN A 324 2.43 -30.76 -10.82
CA GLN A 324 1.48 -31.81 -11.20
C GLN A 324 1.99 -32.69 -12.34
N ASN A 325 2.69 -32.12 -13.32
CA ASN A 325 3.03 -32.76 -14.60
C ASN A 325 4.53 -32.69 -14.93
N ARG A 326 5.41 -32.95 -13.95
CA ARG A 326 6.88 -32.86 -14.08
C ARG A 326 7.45 -33.46 -15.37
N SER A 327 6.99 -34.64 -15.80
CA SER A 327 7.49 -35.28 -17.04
C SER A 327 7.23 -34.46 -18.29
N ALA A 328 6.12 -33.73 -18.37
CA ALA A 328 5.76 -32.88 -19.51
C ALA A 328 6.61 -31.60 -19.59
N TRP A 329 7.29 -31.23 -18.50
CA TRP A 329 8.14 -30.04 -18.43
C TRP A 329 9.62 -30.33 -18.68
N ARG A 330 10.06 -31.60 -18.65
CA ARG A 330 11.45 -31.99 -18.93
C ARG A 330 11.96 -31.50 -20.29
N GLU A 331 11.11 -31.50 -21.31
CA GLU A 331 11.48 -31.04 -22.66
C GLU A 331 11.28 -29.52 -22.84
N LYS A 332 10.58 -28.86 -21.91
CA LYS A 332 10.25 -27.41 -21.98
C LYS A 332 11.28 -26.52 -21.27
N LEU A 333 12.11 -27.12 -20.42
CA LEU A 333 13.08 -26.44 -19.56
C LEU A 333 14.47 -26.99 -19.84
N THR A 334 15.48 -26.17 -19.61
CA THR A 334 16.86 -26.66 -19.46
C THR A 334 16.96 -27.54 -18.21
N GLU A 335 17.91 -28.47 -18.19
CA GLU A 335 18.10 -29.35 -17.02
C GLU A 335 18.30 -28.55 -15.73
N ASP A 336 19.10 -27.47 -15.77
CA ASP A 336 19.40 -26.68 -14.57
C ASP A 336 18.15 -26.01 -13.98
N VAL A 337 17.34 -25.34 -14.82
CA VAL A 337 16.05 -24.75 -14.40
C VAL A 337 15.07 -25.82 -13.91
N TYR A 338 15.03 -26.99 -14.56
CA TYR A 338 14.18 -28.09 -14.12
C TYR A 338 14.56 -28.58 -12.71
N LEU A 339 15.86 -28.81 -12.48
CA LEU A 339 16.38 -29.25 -11.18
C LEU A 339 16.19 -28.18 -10.12
N LEU A 340 16.40 -26.91 -10.46
CA LEU A 340 16.16 -25.77 -9.58
C LEU A 340 14.72 -25.80 -9.04
N LEU A 341 13.71 -25.91 -9.90
CA LEU A 341 12.30 -25.94 -9.46
C LEU A 341 11.98 -27.15 -8.57
N ASP A 342 12.56 -28.32 -8.87
CA ASP A 342 12.34 -29.52 -8.06
C ASP A 342 13.00 -29.42 -6.67
N HIS A 343 14.20 -28.85 -6.61
CA HIS A 343 14.91 -28.55 -5.37
C HIS A 343 14.17 -27.48 -4.55
N MET A 344 13.66 -26.43 -5.21
CA MET A 344 12.91 -25.36 -4.55
C MET A 344 11.67 -25.91 -3.85
N TYR A 345 10.89 -26.75 -4.55
CA TYR A 345 9.77 -27.46 -3.94
C TYR A 345 10.19 -28.29 -2.72
N THR A 346 11.23 -29.11 -2.88
CA THR A 346 11.72 -30.00 -1.82
C THR A 346 12.11 -29.24 -0.56
N LEU A 347 12.93 -28.19 -0.69
CA LEU A 347 13.39 -27.41 0.43
C LEU A 347 12.24 -26.61 1.07
N ALA A 348 11.40 -25.95 0.27
CA ALA A 348 10.27 -25.17 0.79
C ALA A 348 9.33 -26.03 1.64
N MET A 349 9.00 -27.26 1.20
CA MET A 349 8.13 -28.14 1.99
C MET A 349 8.77 -28.61 3.30
N ILE A 350 10.10 -28.75 3.35
CA ILE A 350 10.83 -29.02 4.59
C ILE A 350 10.73 -27.82 5.55
N LEU A 351 11.01 -26.61 5.05
CA LEU A 351 10.94 -25.36 5.81
C LEU A 351 9.52 -25.12 6.35
N ARG A 352 8.50 -25.29 5.50
CA ARG A 352 7.10 -25.14 5.87
C ARG A 352 6.69 -26.06 7.00
N ARG A 353 6.98 -27.36 6.86
CA ARG A 353 6.66 -28.35 7.90
C ARG A 353 7.30 -27.95 9.23
N ARG A 354 8.58 -27.59 9.19
CA ARG A 354 9.32 -27.16 10.38
C ARG A 354 8.70 -25.92 11.01
N ARG A 355 8.42 -24.87 10.23
CA ARG A 355 7.79 -23.62 10.67
C ARG A 355 6.45 -23.89 11.39
N ILE A 356 5.62 -24.79 10.86
CA ILE A 356 4.35 -25.19 11.47
C ILE A 356 4.59 -25.99 12.77
N GLU A 357 5.53 -26.94 12.77
CA GLU A 357 5.90 -27.73 13.96
C GLU A 357 6.45 -26.85 15.09
N GLU A 358 7.14 -25.76 14.75
CA GLU A 358 7.65 -24.74 15.69
C GLU A 358 6.56 -23.78 16.19
N GLY A 359 5.32 -23.92 15.70
CA GLY A 359 4.14 -23.22 16.23
C GLY A 359 3.71 -21.99 15.43
N ALA A 360 4.16 -21.83 14.18
CA ALA A 360 3.64 -20.79 13.32
C ALA A 360 2.12 -20.93 13.11
N LEU A 361 1.43 -19.79 13.15
CA LEU A 361 -0.02 -19.73 12.92
C LEU A 361 -0.30 -19.32 11.48
N GLU A 362 -0.96 -20.19 10.72
CA GLU A 362 -1.45 -19.86 9.39
C GLU A 362 -2.95 -19.53 9.48
N MET A 363 -3.28 -18.24 9.33
CA MET A 363 -4.67 -17.80 9.26
C MET A 363 -5.13 -17.85 7.81
N GLY A 364 -5.89 -18.89 7.45
CA GLY A 364 -6.49 -19.07 6.12
C GLY A 364 -7.61 -18.08 5.80
N LEU A 365 -7.33 -16.78 5.93
CA LEU A 365 -8.28 -15.72 5.58
C LEU A 365 -8.57 -15.81 4.07
N PRO A 366 -9.84 -15.90 3.67
CA PRO A 366 -10.17 -15.98 2.25
C PRO A 366 -9.86 -14.64 1.58
N GLU A 367 -8.97 -14.67 0.60
CA GLU A 367 -8.74 -13.55 -0.30
C GLU A 367 -9.61 -13.68 -1.56
N ILE A 368 -10.21 -12.57 -1.99
CA ILE A 368 -11.09 -12.51 -3.16
C ILE A 368 -10.50 -11.53 -4.16
N LYS A 369 -10.23 -12.01 -5.38
CA LYS A 369 -9.83 -11.17 -6.53
C LYS A 369 -11.07 -10.85 -7.37
N ILE A 370 -11.21 -9.58 -7.75
CA ILE A 370 -12.32 -9.10 -8.60
C ILE A 370 -11.89 -9.19 -10.06
N ASP A 371 -12.73 -9.79 -10.91
CA ASP A 371 -12.47 -9.94 -12.34
C ASP A 371 -13.14 -8.81 -13.12
N LEU A 372 -12.35 -8.02 -13.86
CA LEU A 372 -12.83 -6.91 -14.67
C LEU A 372 -12.83 -7.25 -16.16
N ASP A 373 -13.89 -6.83 -16.87
CA ASP A 373 -13.94 -6.89 -18.32
C ASP A 373 -13.05 -5.80 -18.96
N ARG A 374 -12.93 -5.81 -20.30
CA ARG A 374 -12.13 -4.82 -21.05
C ARG A 374 -12.64 -3.38 -20.92
N GLN A 375 -13.86 -3.17 -20.41
CA GLN A 375 -14.44 -1.86 -20.14
C GLN A 375 -14.34 -1.48 -18.66
N GLY A 376 -13.62 -2.26 -17.84
CA GLY A 376 -13.44 -2.00 -16.42
C GLY A 376 -14.67 -2.33 -15.55
N ARG A 377 -15.64 -3.07 -16.10
CA ARG A 377 -16.81 -3.51 -15.33
C ARG A 377 -16.54 -4.84 -14.66
N VAL A 378 -17.09 -5.02 -13.46
CA VAL A 378 -17.03 -6.29 -12.74
C VAL A 378 -17.73 -7.39 -13.55
N SER A 379 -16.96 -8.35 -14.01
CA SER A 379 -17.43 -9.56 -14.70
C SER A 379 -17.59 -10.76 -13.74
N GLY A 380 -16.90 -10.73 -12.60
CA GLY A 380 -16.88 -11.82 -11.65
C GLY A 380 -15.98 -11.54 -10.46
N ALA A 381 -15.81 -12.56 -9.63
CA ALA A 381 -14.81 -12.60 -8.58
C ALA A 381 -14.50 -14.07 -8.27
N HIS A 382 -13.26 -14.35 -7.87
CA HIS A 382 -12.83 -15.67 -7.48
C HIS A 382 -11.94 -15.62 -6.23
N ARG A 383 -11.86 -16.76 -5.53
CA ARG A 383 -10.99 -16.88 -4.37
C ARG A 383 -9.56 -17.15 -4.83
N VAL A 384 -8.60 -16.41 -4.28
CA VAL A 384 -7.18 -16.71 -4.47
C VAL A 384 -6.84 -17.94 -3.62
N ILE A 385 -6.22 -18.94 -4.24
CA ILE A 385 -5.84 -20.19 -3.58
C ILE A 385 -4.34 -20.17 -3.33
N ASN A 386 -3.93 -20.26 -2.06
CA ASN A 386 -2.52 -20.41 -1.67
C ASN A 386 -2.04 -21.84 -1.99
N THR A 387 -1.60 -22.07 -3.22
CA THR A 387 -1.08 -23.37 -3.71
C THR A 387 0.39 -23.57 -3.34
N GLU A 388 0.96 -24.75 -3.63
CA GLU A 388 2.36 -25.04 -3.31
C GLU A 388 3.34 -24.08 -4.01
N SER A 389 3.00 -23.57 -5.20
CA SER A 389 3.82 -22.55 -5.89
C SER A 389 3.94 -21.24 -5.09
N HIS A 390 2.85 -20.77 -4.49
CA HIS A 390 2.85 -19.60 -3.61
C HIS A 390 3.65 -19.87 -2.33
N GLN A 391 3.48 -21.07 -1.77
CA GLN A 391 4.18 -21.49 -0.55
C GLN A 391 5.69 -21.58 -0.75
N ILE A 392 6.17 -21.98 -1.94
CA ILE A 392 7.62 -22.01 -2.24
C ILE A 392 8.26 -20.63 -2.01
N ILE A 393 7.69 -19.60 -2.63
CA ILE A 393 8.19 -18.24 -2.48
C ILE A 393 7.98 -17.73 -1.05
N GLU A 394 6.81 -18.01 -0.44
CA GLU A 394 6.51 -17.65 0.95
C GLU A 394 7.62 -18.13 1.92
N GLU A 395 8.00 -19.41 1.87
CA GLU A 395 9.00 -19.96 2.80
C GLU A 395 10.41 -19.38 2.56
N PHE A 396 10.77 -19.08 1.32
CA PHE A 396 12.07 -18.47 1.02
C PHE A 396 12.13 -17.00 1.43
N MET A 397 11.05 -16.24 1.24
CA MET A 397 10.95 -14.86 1.71
C MET A 397 10.90 -14.76 3.23
N LEU A 398 10.34 -15.75 3.93
CA LEU A 398 10.34 -15.78 5.39
C LEU A 398 11.71 -16.17 5.98
N LEU A 399 12.51 -16.93 5.23
CA LEU A 399 13.83 -17.35 5.66
C LEU A 399 14.89 -16.25 5.46
N ALA A 400 14.77 -15.49 4.37
CA ALA A 400 15.63 -14.34 4.03
C ALA A 400 15.37 -13.14 4.94
#